data_AF-A0A821MXX9-F1
#
_entry.id   AF-A0A821MXX9-F1
#
_cell.length_a   1.000
_cell.length_b   1.000
_cell.length_c   1.000
_cell.angle_alpha   90.00
_cell.angle_beta   90.00
_cell.angle_gamma   90.00
#
_symmetry.space_group_name_H-M   'P 1'
#
loop_
_entity.id
_entity.type
_entity.pdbx_description
1 polymer ?
#
loop_
_entity_poly.entity_id
_entity_poly.type
_entity_poly.pdbx_seq_one_letter_code
_entity_poly.pdbx_strand_id
1 'polypeptide(L)'
;MGYLYLLMGIIISSAVIPGALTLLWNRQSKWAACLSPPLGLACSLTAWLVTTKTKYGTITVETSGSNIPMLVGNVVALCSPIVFVPILSLIARDKVPYDFNSMKEIKRDNEDSLNIPQLTEEEIEREVNLLTRNLNIARVTAIVLTLAFIILWPWPMYGTSYIFSKRFFTGWVVVGIIWIFISFFIVDIFPFSSF
;
A
#
# COMPACT_ATOMS: atom_id res chain seq x y z
N MET A 1 15.02 8.22 16.70
CA MET A 1 13.84 7.45 16.23
C MET A 1 13.64 7.46 14.71
N GLY A 2 14.14 8.44 13.93
CA GLY A 2 13.93 8.46 12.47
C GLY A 2 14.58 7.31 11.67
N TYR A 3 15.70 6.76 12.15
CA TYR A 3 16.44 5.70 11.47
C TYR A 3 15.57 4.45 11.20
N LEU A 4 14.95 3.90 12.25
CA LEU A 4 14.15 2.68 12.14
C LEU A 4 12.90 2.90 11.28
N TYR A 5 12.27 4.07 11.39
CA TYR A 5 11.10 4.41 10.57
C TYR A 5 11.43 4.44 9.08
N LEU A 6 12.55 5.08 8.70
CA LEU A 6 12.99 5.12 7.31
C LEU A 6 13.46 3.75 6.81
N LEU A 7 14.07 2.95 7.68
CA LEU A 7 14.51 1.58 7.37
C LEU A 7 13.31 0.65 7.11
N MET A 8 12.22 0.78 7.89
CA MET A 8 11.00 0.01 7.65
C MET A 8 10.45 0.23 6.24
N GLY A 9 10.52 1.47 5.75
CA GLY A 9 10.11 1.78 4.37
C GLY A 9 10.95 1.03 3.34
N ILE A 10 12.28 0.91 3.53
CA ILE A 10 13.16 0.17 2.61
C ILE A 10 12.78 -1.32 2.57
N ILE A 11 12.47 -1.91 3.73
CA ILE A 11 12.21 -3.34 3.86
C ILE A 11 10.80 -3.71 3.39
N ILE A 12 9.79 -2.89 3.69
CA ILE A 12 8.37 -3.28 3.58
C ILE A 12 7.72 -2.72 2.29
N SER A 13 8.19 -1.59 1.77
CA SER A 13 7.45 -0.87 0.71
C SER A 13 7.37 -1.63 -0.62
N SER A 14 8.25 -2.59 -0.88
CA SER A 14 8.23 -3.40 -2.10
C SER A 14 7.01 -4.33 -2.20
N ALA A 15 6.33 -4.63 -1.09
CA ALA A 15 5.15 -5.48 -1.07
C ALA A 15 3.83 -4.73 -1.35
N VAL A 16 3.83 -3.39 -1.24
CA VAL A 16 2.61 -2.57 -1.31
C VAL A 16 1.96 -2.64 -2.69
N ILE A 17 2.74 -2.44 -3.75
CA ILE A 17 2.22 -2.43 -5.13
C ILE A 17 1.75 -3.83 -5.57
N PRO A 18 2.53 -4.91 -5.34
CA PRO A 18 2.05 -6.26 -5.63
C PRO A 18 0.77 -6.60 -4.89
N GLY A 19 0.63 -6.21 -3.61
CA GLY A 19 -0.58 -6.43 -2.82
C GLY A 19 -1.79 -5.58 -3.24
N ALA A 20 -1.57 -4.34 -3.70
CA ALA A 20 -2.64 -3.53 -4.25
C ALA A 20 -3.12 -4.09 -5.61
N LEU A 21 -2.18 -4.55 -6.44
CA LEU A 21 -2.49 -5.09 -7.75
C LEU A 21 -3.19 -6.45 -7.67
N THR A 22 -2.94 -7.29 -6.67
CA THR A 22 -3.66 -8.57 -6.53
C THR A 22 -5.15 -8.38 -6.32
N LEU A 23 -5.56 -7.26 -5.71
CA LEU A 23 -6.97 -6.92 -5.50
C LEU A 23 -7.59 -6.19 -6.70
N LEU A 24 -6.79 -5.46 -7.47
CA LEU A 24 -7.30 -4.56 -8.52
C LEU A 24 -7.11 -5.11 -9.94
N TRP A 25 -6.19 -6.06 -10.15
CA TRP A 25 -5.75 -6.50 -11.47
C TRP A 25 -5.92 -8.02 -11.68
N ASN A 26 -6.85 -8.40 -12.56
CA ASN A 26 -7.13 -9.80 -12.93
C ASN A 26 -6.01 -10.51 -13.72
N ARG A 27 -4.97 -9.79 -14.17
CA ARG A 27 -3.91 -10.36 -15.02
C ARG A 27 -2.56 -10.46 -14.33
N GLN A 28 -2.50 -10.21 -13.03
CA GLN A 28 -1.28 -10.43 -12.27
C GLN A 28 -1.01 -11.93 -12.12
N SER A 29 0.17 -12.37 -12.56
CA SER A 29 0.59 -13.76 -12.39
C SER A 29 0.88 -14.08 -10.92
N LYS A 30 0.63 -15.33 -10.50
CA LYS A 30 1.02 -15.82 -9.16
C LYS A 30 2.51 -15.61 -8.89
N TRP A 31 3.35 -15.82 -9.91
CA TRP A 31 4.78 -15.60 -9.83
C TRP A 31 5.13 -14.11 -9.68
N ALA A 32 4.39 -13.23 -10.36
CA ALA A 32 4.57 -11.79 -10.21
C ALA A 32 4.21 -11.33 -8.80
N ALA A 33 3.13 -11.85 -8.20
CA ALA A 33 2.74 -11.54 -6.83
C ALA A 33 3.76 -12.02 -5.79
N CYS A 34 4.32 -13.22 -5.94
CA CYS A 34 5.23 -13.80 -4.96
C CYS A 34 6.69 -13.35 -5.10
N LEU A 35 7.18 -13.16 -6.33
CA LEU A 35 8.61 -12.87 -6.56
C LEU A 35 8.92 -11.37 -6.59
N SER A 36 7.94 -10.51 -6.90
CA SER A 36 8.21 -9.06 -6.94
C SER A 36 8.57 -8.46 -5.57
N PRO A 37 7.98 -8.85 -4.42
CA PRO A 37 8.39 -8.27 -3.14
C PRO A 37 9.83 -8.63 -2.72
N PRO A 38 10.28 -9.90 -2.78
CA PRO A 38 11.68 -10.25 -2.48
C PRO A 38 12.69 -9.62 -3.45
N LEU A 39 12.38 -9.56 -4.74
CA LEU A 39 13.25 -8.91 -5.72
C LEU A 39 13.35 -7.40 -5.48
N GLY A 40 12.22 -6.74 -5.20
CA GLY A 40 12.20 -5.32 -4.85
C GLY A 40 12.95 -5.02 -3.54
N LEU A 41 12.86 -5.91 -2.56
CA LEU A 41 13.62 -5.82 -1.31
C LEU A 41 15.13 -5.94 -1.57
N ALA A 42 15.55 -6.91 -2.40
CA ALA A 42 16.96 -7.05 -2.76
C ALA A 42 17.49 -5.79 -3.48
N CYS A 43 16.72 -5.23 -4.42
CA CYS A 43 17.08 -4.01 -5.13
C CYS A 43 17.17 -2.79 -4.20
N SER A 44 16.22 -2.61 -3.29
CA SER A 44 16.19 -1.47 -2.36
C SER A 44 17.30 -1.54 -1.32
N LEU A 45 17.57 -2.72 -0.74
CA LEU A 45 18.72 -2.93 0.15
C LEU A 45 20.04 -2.66 -0.56
N THR A 46 20.18 -3.15 -1.80
CA THR A 46 21.39 -2.90 -2.60
C THR A 46 21.55 -1.41 -2.87
N ALA A 47 20.50 -0.73 -3.32
CA ALA A 47 20.54 0.71 -3.60
C ALA A 47 20.89 1.53 -2.35
N TRP A 48 20.32 1.18 -1.19
CA TRP A 48 20.61 1.83 0.09
C TRP A 48 22.06 1.64 0.53
N LEU A 49 22.55 0.39 0.55
CA LEU A 49 23.90 0.07 1.02
C LEU A 49 24.98 0.56 0.04
N VAL A 50 24.76 0.43 -1.27
CA VAL A 50 25.67 0.95 -2.29
C VAL A 50 25.75 2.47 -2.21
N THR A 51 24.61 3.16 -2.11
CA THR A 51 24.61 4.64 -1.97
C THR A 51 25.35 5.08 -0.71
N THR A 52 25.15 4.37 0.41
CA THR A 52 25.89 4.62 1.66
C THR A 52 27.40 4.50 1.45
N LYS A 53 27.84 3.39 0.85
CA LYS A 53 29.26 3.12 0.60
C LYS A 53 29.88 4.11 -0.38
N THR A 54 29.19 4.45 -1.47
CA THR A 54 29.72 5.35 -2.50
C THR A 54 29.77 6.81 -2.02
N LYS A 55 28.82 7.26 -1.21
CA LYS A 55 28.77 8.66 -0.73
C LYS A 55 29.65 8.92 0.48
N TYR A 56 29.73 7.96 1.42
CA TYR A 56 30.36 8.18 2.72
C TYR A 56 31.58 7.30 2.98
N GLY A 57 31.90 6.36 2.08
CA GLY A 57 33.08 5.49 2.18
C GLY A 57 33.01 4.41 3.28
N THR A 58 32.18 4.61 4.30
CA THR A 58 31.99 3.71 5.43
C THR A 58 30.51 3.45 5.69
N ILE A 59 30.18 2.24 6.15
CA ILE A 59 28.81 1.85 6.50
C ILE A 59 28.73 1.81 8.03
N THR A 60 28.16 2.87 8.61
CA THR A 60 27.85 3.00 10.04
C THR A 60 26.38 3.39 10.19
N VAL A 61 25.85 3.33 11.41
CA VAL A 61 24.46 3.77 11.69
C VAL A 61 24.27 5.24 11.30
N GLU A 62 25.30 6.07 11.46
CA GLU A 62 25.26 7.49 11.09
C GLU A 62 25.25 7.68 9.57
N THR A 63 26.14 6.98 8.84
CA THR A 63 26.23 7.16 7.38
C THR A 63 25.05 6.52 6.66
N SER A 64 24.61 5.33 7.08
CA SER A 64 23.43 4.65 6.53
C SER A 64 22.11 5.32 6.92
N GLY A 65 22.12 6.07 8.03
CA GLY A 65 20.99 6.85 8.55
C GLY A 65 20.85 8.24 7.94
N SER A 66 21.79 8.64 7.09
CA SER A 66 21.72 9.92 6.38
C SER A 66 20.51 9.95 5.44
N ASN A 67 20.01 11.16 5.18
CA ASN A 67 18.83 11.39 4.35
C ASN A 67 19.00 10.85 2.92
N ILE A 68 20.20 10.96 2.33
CA ILE A 68 20.42 10.58 0.92
C ILE A 68 20.33 9.06 0.72
N PRO A 69 21.08 8.21 1.45
CA PRO A 69 20.94 6.76 1.31
C PRO A 69 19.51 6.28 1.64
N MET A 70 18.91 6.81 2.71
CA MET A 70 17.55 6.44 3.11
C MET A 70 16.52 6.81 2.06
N LEU A 71 16.64 7.98 1.44
CA LEU A 71 15.77 8.40 0.35
C LEU A 71 15.90 7.47 -0.85
N VAL A 72 17.13 7.15 -1.27
CA VAL A 72 17.37 6.26 -2.42
C VAL A 72 16.79 4.87 -2.17
N GLY A 73 17.03 4.29 -0.99
CA GLY A 73 16.48 2.99 -0.64
C GLY A 73 14.95 2.96 -0.69
N ASN A 74 14.30 3.96 -0.09
CA ASN A 74 12.83 4.06 -0.04
C ASN A 74 12.21 4.28 -1.42
N VAL A 75 12.80 5.12 -2.26
CA VAL A 75 12.33 5.33 -3.63
C VAL A 75 12.48 4.06 -4.46
N VAL A 76 13.61 3.36 -4.35
CA VAL A 76 13.81 2.09 -5.07
C VAL A 76 12.85 1.01 -4.55
N ALA A 77 12.54 0.98 -3.25
CA ALA A 77 11.56 0.04 -2.68
C ALA A 77 10.16 0.27 -3.26
N LEU A 78 9.73 1.52 -3.41
CA LEU A 78 8.43 1.87 -4.00
C LEU A 78 8.39 1.66 -5.52
N CYS A 79 9.46 1.98 -6.24
CA CYS A 79 9.47 1.94 -7.71
C CYS A 79 9.81 0.56 -8.28
N SER A 80 10.57 -0.27 -7.58
CA SER A 80 11.02 -1.57 -8.10
C SER A 80 9.87 -2.52 -8.47
N PRO A 81 8.75 -2.62 -7.73
CA PRO A 81 7.65 -3.50 -8.11
C PRO A 81 6.86 -2.98 -9.32
N ILE A 82 6.88 -1.66 -9.59
CA ILE A 82 6.29 -1.08 -10.82
C ILE A 82 6.94 -1.70 -12.06
N VAL A 83 8.22 -2.06 -11.96
CA VAL A 83 8.97 -2.69 -13.05
C VAL A 83 8.83 -4.22 -12.99
N PHE A 84 9.02 -4.83 -11.83
CA PHE A 84 8.99 -6.29 -11.72
C PHE A 84 7.61 -6.91 -11.95
N VAL A 85 6.53 -6.30 -11.48
CA VAL A 85 5.18 -6.87 -11.63
C VAL A 85 4.77 -7.01 -13.11
N PRO A 86 4.87 -5.99 -13.98
CA PRO A 86 4.52 -6.16 -15.40
C PRO A 86 5.48 -7.10 -16.12
N ILE A 87 6.78 -7.05 -15.84
CA ILE A 87 7.78 -7.95 -16.48
C ILE A 87 7.48 -9.40 -16.12
N LEU A 88 7.33 -9.72 -14.83
CA LEU A 88 7.02 -11.08 -14.38
C LEU A 88 5.64 -11.53 -14.84
N SER A 89 4.65 -10.62 -14.92
CA SER A 89 3.32 -10.95 -15.45
C SER A 89 3.33 -11.21 -16.96
N LEU A 90 4.29 -10.64 -17.71
CA LEU A 90 4.48 -10.90 -19.13
C LEU A 90 5.26 -12.19 -19.39
N ILE A 91 6.32 -12.47 -18.61
CA ILE A 91 7.17 -13.66 -18.75
C ILE A 91 6.47 -14.92 -18.22
N ALA A 92 5.96 -14.85 -16.99
CA ALA A 92 5.28 -15.95 -16.33
C ALA A 92 3.75 -15.80 -16.45
N ARG A 93 3.27 -15.58 -17.68
CA ARG A 93 1.86 -15.27 -17.94
C ARG A 93 0.98 -16.48 -17.63
N ASP A 94 0.07 -16.34 -16.68
CA ASP A 94 -0.99 -17.31 -16.48
C ASP A 94 -1.93 -17.29 -17.70
N LYS A 95 -2.25 -18.48 -18.23
CA LYS A 95 -3.04 -18.63 -19.47
C LYS A 95 -4.48 -18.15 -19.34
N VAL A 96 -5.00 -18.13 -18.11
CA VAL A 96 -6.37 -17.74 -17.77
C VAL A 96 -6.32 -16.57 -16.78
N PRO A 97 -6.97 -15.43 -17.05
CA PRO A 97 -7.07 -14.34 -16.08
C PRO A 97 -7.84 -14.79 -14.84
N TYR A 98 -7.50 -14.23 -13.68
CA TYR A 98 -8.18 -14.56 -12.43
C TYR A 98 -9.64 -14.12 -12.48
N ASP A 99 -10.56 -15.06 -12.21
CA ASP A 99 -11.99 -14.78 -12.14
C ASP A 99 -12.36 -14.29 -10.74
N PHE A 100 -12.60 -12.99 -10.61
CA PHE A 100 -13.05 -12.38 -9.37
C PHE A 100 -14.44 -12.85 -8.93
N ASN A 101 -15.25 -13.46 -9.82
CA ASN A 101 -16.54 -14.03 -9.42
C ASN A 101 -16.37 -15.25 -8.52
N SER A 102 -15.28 -16.01 -8.66
CA SER A 102 -14.95 -17.13 -7.77
C SER A 102 -14.79 -16.70 -6.30
N MET A 103 -14.44 -15.43 -6.04
CA MET A 103 -14.36 -14.91 -4.67
C MET A 103 -15.73 -14.85 -3.98
N LYS A 104 -16.83 -14.78 -4.74
CA LYS A 104 -18.20 -14.79 -4.20
C LYS A 104 -18.61 -16.17 -3.70
N GLU A 105 -17.94 -17.22 -4.18
CA GLU A 105 -18.21 -18.61 -3.81
C GLU A 105 -17.46 -19.03 -2.54
N ILE A 106 -16.57 -18.18 -2.01
CA ILE A 106 -15.84 -18.44 -0.76
C ILE A 106 -16.81 -18.31 0.42
N LYS A 107 -17.35 -19.45 0.85
CA LYS A 107 -18.21 -19.56 2.02
C LYS A 107 -17.42 -19.15 3.28
N ARG A 108 -17.99 -18.27 4.11
CA ARG A 108 -17.43 -17.96 5.43
C ARG A 108 -17.68 -19.13 6.37
N ASP A 109 -16.63 -19.60 7.04
CA ASP A 109 -16.65 -20.78 7.93
C ASP A 109 -17.55 -20.61 9.18
N ASN A 110 -18.13 -19.42 9.39
CA ASN A 110 -18.91 -19.06 10.59
C ASN A 110 -20.42 -18.88 10.34
N GLU A 111 -20.96 -19.25 9.18
CA GLU A 111 -22.38 -19.05 8.83
C GLU A 111 -23.22 -20.34 8.82
N ASP A 112 -22.82 -21.38 9.55
CA ASP A 112 -23.56 -22.66 9.60
C ASP A 112 -24.84 -22.61 10.46
N SER A 113 -25.36 -21.44 10.85
CA SER A 113 -26.61 -21.34 11.63
C SER A 113 -27.60 -20.24 11.24
N LEU A 114 -27.33 -19.46 10.19
CA LEU A 114 -28.31 -18.51 9.67
C LEU A 114 -28.98 -19.12 8.45
N ASN A 115 -30.29 -19.33 8.50
CA ASN A 115 -31.11 -19.54 7.31
C ASN A 115 -30.98 -18.28 6.44
N ILE A 116 -29.94 -18.22 5.60
CA ILE A 116 -29.77 -17.16 4.62
C ILE A 116 -30.97 -17.29 3.67
N PRO A 117 -31.85 -16.29 3.59
CA PRO A 117 -32.90 -16.29 2.57
C PRO A 117 -32.23 -16.49 1.23
N GLN A 118 -32.71 -17.45 0.45
CA GLN A 118 -32.21 -17.66 -0.90
C GLN A 118 -32.54 -16.38 -1.69
N LEU A 119 -31.54 -15.51 -1.85
CA LEU A 119 -31.69 -14.22 -2.52
C LEU A 119 -32.28 -14.47 -3.91
N THR A 120 -33.33 -13.73 -4.25
CA THR A 120 -33.91 -13.80 -5.60
C THR A 120 -32.89 -13.32 -6.63
N GLU A 121 -32.96 -13.82 -7.87
CA GLU A 121 -32.04 -13.41 -8.96
C GLU A 121 -31.98 -11.87 -9.12
N GLU A 122 -33.12 -11.18 -8.92
CA GLU A 122 -33.20 -9.72 -8.96
C GLU A 122 -32.47 -9.01 -7.80
N GLU A 123 -32.40 -9.63 -6.62
CA GLU A 123 -31.67 -9.10 -5.47
C GLU A 123 -30.17 -9.31 -5.64
N ILE A 124 -29.76 -10.48 -6.16
CA ILE A 124 -28.37 -10.78 -6.52
C ILE A 124 -27.87 -9.80 -7.57
N GLU A 125 -28.66 -9.51 -8.60
CA GLU A 125 -28.28 -8.54 -9.63
C GLU A 125 -28.12 -7.12 -9.05
N ARG A 126 -29.04 -6.71 -8.17
CA ARG A 126 -28.96 -5.42 -7.47
C ARG A 126 -27.70 -5.32 -6.59
N GLU A 127 -27.42 -6.34 -5.80
CA GLU A 127 -26.21 -6.40 -4.98
C GLU A 127 -24.94 -6.36 -5.83
N VAL A 128 -24.87 -7.15 -6.90
CA VAL A 128 -23.72 -7.15 -7.83
C VAL A 128 -23.51 -5.77 -8.44
N ASN A 129 -24.57 -5.07 -8.86
CA ASN A 129 -24.48 -3.72 -9.40
C ASN A 129 -24.00 -2.70 -8.35
N LEU A 130 -24.49 -2.79 -7.11
CA LEU A 130 -24.01 -1.95 -6.01
C LEU A 130 -22.54 -2.20 -5.68
N LEU A 131 -22.12 -3.47 -5.60
CA LEU A 131 -20.73 -3.86 -5.34
C LEU A 131 -19.80 -3.36 -6.44
N THR A 132 -20.17 -3.52 -7.70
CA THR A 132 -19.35 -3.09 -8.85
C THR A 132 -19.20 -1.57 -8.87
N ARG A 133 -20.26 -0.83 -8.55
CA ARG A 133 -20.20 0.64 -8.41
C ARG A 133 -19.27 1.06 -7.27
N ASN A 134 -19.43 0.44 -6.09
CA ASN A 134 -18.62 0.76 -4.91
C ASN A 134 -17.15 0.42 -5.12
N LEU A 135 -16.84 -0.70 -5.80
CA LEU A 135 -15.47 -1.07 -6.19
C LEU A 135 -14.83 -0.05 -7.13
N ASN A 136 -15.57 0.46 -8.11
CA ASN A 136 -15.06 1.49 -9.01
C ASN A 136 -14.79 2.81 -8.27
N ILE A 137 -15.69 3.21 -7.37
CA ILE A 137 -15.47 4.39 -6.51
C ILE A 137 -14.23 4.18 -5.64
N ALA A 138 -14.15 3.05 -4.92
CA ALA A 138 -13.00 2.72 -4.07
C ALA A 138 -11.68 2.71 -4.86
N ARG A 139 -11.68 2.14 -6.08
CA ARG A 139 -10.52 2.12 -6.97
C ARG A 139 -10.08 3.54 -7.36
N VAL A 140 -11.02 4.37 -7.83
CA VAL A 140 -10.72 5.75 -8.23
C VAL A 140 -10.24 6.56 -7.03
N THR A 141 -10.92 6.46 -5.89
CA THR A 141 -10.52 7.12 -4.65
C THR A 141 -9.13 6.69 -4.21
N ALA A 142 -8.80 5.39 -4.25
CA ALA A 142 -7.48 4.88 -3.89
C ALA A 142 -6.38 5.47 -4.80
N ILE A 143 -6.60 5.51 -6.11
CA ILE A 143 -5.63 6.06 -7.08
C ILE A 143 -5.45 7.57 -6.84
N VAL A 144 -6.55 8.33 -6.74
CA VAL A 144 -6.52 9.78 -6.53
C VAL A 144 -5.81 10.12 -5.21
N LEU A 145 -6.15 9.43 -4.14
CA LEU A 145 -5.56 9.64 -2.82
C LEU A 145 -4.06 9.28 -2.80
N THR A 146 -3.67 8.20 -3.47
CA THR A 146 -2.27 7.81 -3.64
C THR A 146 -1.48 8.88 -4.38
N LEU A 147 -1.98 9.37 -5.51
CA LEU A 147 -1.34 10.46 -6.26
C LEU A 147 -1.31 11.77 -5.46
N ALA A 148 -2.36 12.05 -4.70
CA ALA A 148 -2.42 13.24 -3.85
C ALA A 148 -1.33 13.18 -2.75
N PHE A 149 -1.19 12.07 -2.04
CA PHE A 149 -0.22 11.95 -0.96
C PHE A 149 1.23 11.74 -1.42
N ILE A 150 1.45 11.08 -2.56
CA ILE A 150 2.81 10.80 -3.07
C ILE A 150 3.34 11.94 -3.95
N ILE A 151 2.48 12.61 -4.72
CA ILE A 151 2.91 13.62 -5.71
C ILE A 151 2.44 15.01 -5.30
N LEU A 152 1.12 15.20 -5.14
CA LEU A 152 0.56 16.53 -4.90
C LEU A 152 1.00 17.12 -3.56
N TRP A 153 1.24 16.31 -2.54
CA TRP A 153 1.64 16.78 -1.22
C TRP A 153 3.15 17.07 -1.12
N PRO A 154 4.06 16.18 -1.56
CA PRO A 154 5.49 16.45 -1.45
C PRO A 154 5.95 17.52 -2.44
N TRP A 155 5.29 17.66 -3.60
CA TRP A 155 5.74 18.58 -4.64
C TRP A 155 5.71 20.06 -4.21
N PRO A 156 4.63 20.62 -3.64
CA PRO A 156 4.64 21.96 -3.07
C PRO A 156 5.63 22.08 -1.92
N MET A 157 5.75 21.07 -1.06
CA MET A 157 6.63 21.12 0.11
C MET A 157 8.12 21.16 -0.26
N TYR A 158 8.55 20.28 -1.16
CA TYR A 158 9.93 20.25 -1.65
C TYR A 158 10.22 21.37 -2.66
N GLY A 159 9.26 21.65 -3.56
CA GLY A 159 9.43 22.62 -4.65
C GLY A 159 9.44 24.08 -4.21
N THR A 160 8.78 24.42 -3.09
CA THR A 160 8.75 25.81 -2.58
C THR A 160 9.70 26.05 -1.41
N SER A 161 10.45 25.04 -0.96
CA SER A 161 11.28 25.12 0.26
C SER A 161 10.51 25.67 1.47
N TYR A 162 9.22 25.32 1.58
CA TYR A 162 8.32 25.93 2.56
C TYR A 162 8.76 25.61 3.99
N ILE A 163 9.05 26.65 4.77
CA ILE A 163 9.35 26.54 6.20
C ILE A 163 8.01 26.62 6.95
N PHE A 164 7.61 25.53 7.60
CA PHE A 164 6.38 25.52 8.38
C PHE A 164 6.39 26.57 9.49
N SER A 165 5.38 27.43 9.50
CA SER A 165 5.17 28.32 10.65
C SER A 165 4.82 27.49 11.89
N LYS A 166 5.24 27.97 13.07
CA LYS A 166 4.91 27.30 14.35
C LYS A 166 3.40 27.05 14.50
N ARG A 167 2.57 28.01 14.09
CA ARG A 167 1.10 27.91 14.18
C ARG A 167 0.53 26.82 13.26
N PHE A 168 1.04 26.72 12.03
CA PHE A 168 0.61 25.68 11.09
C PHE A 168 0.99 24.29 11.60
N PHE A 169 2.24 24.12 12.06
CA PHE A 169 2.71 22.85 12.61
C PHE A 169 1.90 22.42 13.84
N THR A 170 1.62 23.35 14.77
CA THR A 170 0.78 23.06 15.94
C THR A 170 -0.63 22.63 15.52
N GLY A 171 -1.25 23.32 14.56
CA GLY A 171 -2.56 22.91 14.04
C GLY A 171 -2.54 21.51 13.44
N TRP A 172 -1.52 21.19 12.63
CA TRP A 172 -1.35 19.87 12.03
C TRP A 172 -1.20 18.76 13.08
N VAL A 173 -0.36 18.98 14.10
CA VAL A 173 -0.16 18.03 15.20
C VAL A 173 -1.45 17.80 15.97
N VAL A 174 -2.23 18.87 16.26
CA VAL A 174 -3.51 18.75 16.96
C VAL A 174 -4.51 17.93 16.15
N VAL A 175 -4.64 18.19 14.85
CA VAL A 175 -5.51 17.39 13.96
C VAL A 175 -5.06 15.93 13.92
N GLY A 176 -3.75 15.67 13.83
CA GLY A 176 -3.18 14.33 13.86
C GLY A 176 -3.49 13.58 15.16
N ILE A 177 -3.39 14.26 16.31
CA ILE A 177 -3.73 13.68 17.61
C ILE A 177 -5.23 13.35 17.69
N ILE A 178 -6.11 14.27 17.29
CA ILE A 178 -7.57 14.06 17.26
C ILE A 178 -7.91 12.86 16.37
N TRP A 179 -7.30 12.79 15.18
CA TRP A 179 -7.47 11.67 14.27
C TRP A 179 -7.12 10.35 14.93
N ILE A 180 -5.94 10.26 15.57
CA ILE A 180 -5.47 9.02 16.22
C ILE A 180 -6.47 8.57 17.29
N PHE A 181 -6.99 9.49 18.12
CA PHE A 181 -8.00 9.14 19.12
C PHE A 181 -9.30 8.64 18.49
N ILE A 182 -9.80 9.32 17.44
CA ILE A 182 -11.00 8.87 16.73
C ILE A 182 -10.78 7.49 16.10
N SER A 183 -9.63 7.26 15.46
CA SER A 183 -9.28 5.95 14.89
C SER A 183 -9.19 4.86 15.96
N PHE A 184 -8.61 5.15 17.13
CA PHE A 184 -8.58 4.23 18.26
C PHE A 184 -10.00 3.85 18.71
N PHE A 185 -10.89 4.83 18.91
CA PHE A 185 -12.28 4.55 19.30
C PHE A 185 -13.04 3.73 18.25
N ILE A 186 -12.88 4.04 16.97
CA ILE A 186 -13.59 3.33 15.89
C ILE A 186 -13.01 1.94 15.66
N VAL A 187 -11.69 1.76 15.64
CA VAL A 187 -11.07 0.48 15.29
C VAL A 187 -11.00 -0.46 16.48
N ASP A 188 -10.71 0.06 17.67
CA ASP A 188 -10.51 -0.78 18.85
C ASP A 188 -11.79 -1.00 19.65
N ILE A 189 -12.72 -0.02 19.75
CA ILE A 189 -13.94 -0.21 20.57
C ILE A 189 -15.11 -0.79 19.76
N PHE A 190 -15.29 -0.38 18.51
CA PHE A 190 -16.38 -0.90 17.66
C PHE A 190 -16.41 -2.43 17.51
N PRO A 191 -15.28 -3.15 17.31
CA PRO A 191 -15.33 -4.61 17.22
C PRO A 191 -15.73 -5.25 18.56
N PHE A 192 -15.45 -4.62 19.70
CA PHE A 192 -15.87 -5.15 21.01
C PHE A 192 -17.37 -4.98 21.29
N SER A 193 -18.04 -4.00 20.68
CA SER A 193 -19.50 -3.81 20.88
C SER A 193 -20.37 -4.60 19.89
N SER A 194 -19.76 -5.30 18.93
CA SER A 194 -20.45 -6.11 17.92
C SER A 194 -20.31 -7.63 18.16
N PHE A 195 -19.78 -8.04 19.32
CA PHE A 195 -19.88 -9.39 19.89
C PHE A 195 -20.98 -9.41 20.95
#